data_AF-A0A926AKS9-F1
#
_entry.id   AF-A0A926AKS9-F1
#
_cell.length_a   1.000
_cell.length_b   1.000
_cell.length_c   1.000
_cell.angle_alpha   90.00
_cell.angle_beta   90.00
_cell.angle_gamma   90.00
#
_symmetry.space_group_name_H-M   'P 1'
#
loop_
_entity.id
_entity.type
_entity.pdbx_description
1 polymer ?
#
loop_
_entity_poly.entity_id
_entity_poly.type
_entity_poly.pdbx_seq_one_letter_code
_entity_poly.pdbx_strand_id
1 'polypeptide(L)'
;AACDVHGGASDLEITARQTSDGASFVFFWNRSRDQHAKGNVTLRLNGAEQQFQVAYDLSPFDFKLLMLPAGAKDTSNARWLPEPASMPTTRPTVPQPVKILTALHRTDRGEASDWTRHTGGELASASVFDSRYVMFRARPVLTKDQTSDLIELNLELFAPDDVIARINGRIVYPREAGGTRVTIPVQNNLHEGENEIVLLYENAGYGNFGSDTALPAGLKRGVLSRGNHMQFPFEQWAVRSIDGDRFDPALAALGMDDSTWPRFRLNAETARTIDDAPQPGAVDEASRNAARILYDRDNSRAVYRATARFDQAAIDGVRNCDLVFDRIDDEGVVYINGKEAARSTKWNKPCVIPKFGTWLQPGKNVITVQVLNTGGAGGLTRPARFESSVDGLPLEWELSNQLPGIARGWQQSEIVELATWKRIELGNTPREPGALARWYRCEFELPKLDENIWAPWLATIAADGNGMIYLNGHPLGRYWHVGPQRKFFLPECWLKFGAGEKNVLTFCLRDRPESPGVIRSIEVGADADYAERR
;
A
#
# COMPACT_ATOMS: atom_id res chain seq x y z
N ALA A 1 -13.44 50.20 23.06
CA ALA A 1 -14.56 50.91 22.41
C ALA A 1 -15.83 50.16 22.79
N ALA A 2 -16.84 50.88 23.28
CA ALA A 2 -18.07 50.29 23.80
C ALA A 2 -19.10 50.21 22.66
N CYS A 3 -19.60 49.02 22.40
CA CYS A 3 -20.76 48.79 21.54
C CYS A 3 -21.84 48.21 22.45
N ASP A 4 -22.97 48.90 22.57
CA ASP A 4 -24.12 48.32 23.26
C ASP A 4 -24.91 47.49 22.26
N VAL A 5 -25.16 46.24 22.61
CA VAL A 5 -25.79 45.25 21.75
C VAL A 5 -27.06 44.78 22.43
N HIS A 6 -28.19 44.88 21.74
CA HIS A 6 -29.47 44.37 22.20
C HIS A 6 -30.01 43.31 21.23
N GLY A 7 -30.37 42.14 21.77
CA GLY A 7 -30.75 40.96 21.00
C GLY A 7 -29.56 40.10 20.57
N GLY A 8 -29.81 39.08 19.75
CA GLY A 8 -28.81 38.15 19.25
C GLY A 8 -28.83 36.77 19.92
N ALA A 9 -28.07 35.83 19.35
CA ALA A 9 -27.89 34.49 19.90
C ALA A 9 -26.96 34.51 21.13
N SER A 10 -27.12 33.57 22.06
CA SER A 10 -26.36 33.52 23.32
C SER A 10 -24.84 33.42 23.13
N ASP A 11 -24.41 32.76 22.06
CA ASP A 11 -22.99 32.52 21.75
C ASP A 11 -22.42 33.52 20.73
N LEU A 12 -23.15 34.60 20.43
CA LEU A 12 -22.71 35.64 19.51
C LEU A 12 -21.96 36.74 20.26
N GLU A 13 -20.67 36.89 19.97
CA GLU A 13 -19.85 37.99 20.48
C GLU A 13 -19.77 39.11 19.44
N ILE A 14 -20.10 40.34 19.86
CA ILE A 14 -20.05 41.52 18.99
C ILE A 14 -19.21 42.61 19.65
N THR A 15 -18.26 43.16 18.89
CA THR A 15 -17.48 44.33 19.30
C THR A 15 -17.33 45.31 18.14
N ALA A 16 -17.06 46.58 18.43
CA ALA A 16 -16.88 47.59 17.40
C ALA A 16 -15.57 48.37 17.58
N ARG A 17 -15.03 48.85 16.46
CA ARG A 17 -13.93 49.82 16.41
C ARG A 17 -14.27 50.90 15.39
N GLN A 18 -13.88 52.12 15.68
CA GLN A 18 -14.05 53.25 14.77
C GLN A 18 -12.67 53.75 14.36
N THR A 19 -12.51 54.04 13.07
CA THR A 19 -11.30 54.64 12.52
C THR A 19 -11.30 56.15 12.73
N SER A 20 -10.14 56.79 12.61
CA SER A 20 -9.98 58.24 12.80
C SER A 20 -10.76 59.09 11.78
N ASP A 21 -11.06 58.54 10.62
CA ASP A 21 -11.87 59.15 9.56
C ASP A 21 -13.39 58.90 9.73
N GLY A 22 -13.79 58.18 10.79
CA GLY A 22 -15.18 58.04 11.22
C GLY A 22 -15.90 56.76 10.76
N ALA A 23 -15.28 55.90 9.94
CA ALA A 23 -15.85 54.60 9.58
C ALA A 23 -15.84 53.64 10.79
N SER A 24 -16.85 52.77 10.88
CA SER A 24 -16.97 51.80 11.98
C SER A 24 -16.89 50.36 11.47
N PHE A 25 -16.11 49.53 12.13
CA PHE A 25 -15.99 48.09 11.90
C PHE A 25 -16.60 47.35 13.07
N VAL A 26 -17.68 46.62 12.82
CA VAL A 26 -18.36 45.80 13.81
C VAL A 26 -18.03 44.35 13.54
N PHE A 27 -17.38 43.71 14.49
CA PHE A 27 -16.94 42.32 14.41
C PHE A 27 -18.00 41.43 15.03
N PHE A 28 -18.44 40.41 14.28
CA PHE A 28 -19.37 39.37 14.71
C PHE A 28 -18.63 38.05 14.77
N TRP A 29 -18.66 37.41 15.93
CA TRP A 29 -18.06 36.10 16.12
C TRP A 29 -19.08 35.13 16.70
N ASN A 30 -19.37 34.06 15.97
CA ASN A 30 -20.11 32.93 16.52
C ASN A 30 -19.15 32.04 17.33
N ARG A 31 -19.29 32.03 18.65
CA ARG A 31 -18.45 31.21 19.55
C ARG A 31 -18.86 29.74 19.55
N SER A 32 -20.07 29.41 19.11
CA SER A 32 -20.53 28.02 19.02
C SER A 32 -19.76 27.28 17.92
N ARG A 33 -19.31 26.05 18.21
CA ARG A 33 -18.59 25.19 17.25
C ARG A 33 -19.50 24.31 16.41
N ASP A 34 -20.76 24.22 16.78
CA ASP A 34 -21.73 23.28 16.23
C ASP A 34 -23.06 23.93 15.83
N GLN A 35 -23.39 25.12 16.36
CA GLN A 35 -24.65 25.79 16.08
C GLN A 35 -24.48 26.97 15.13
N HIS A 36 -25.46 27.09 14.23
CA HIS A 36 -25.57 28.20 13.30
C HIS A 36 -26.16 29.44 13.99
N ALA A 37 -25.54 30.61 13.81
CA ALA A 37 -26.01 31.86 14.42
C ALA A 37 -26.60 32.79 13.35
N LYS A 38 -27.93 32.87 13.31
CA LYS A 38 -28.68 33.74 12.39
C LYS A 38 -29.75 34.53 13.11
N GLY A 39 -29.84 35.84 12.83
CA GLY A 39 -30.82 36.70 13.49
C GLY A 39 -30.62 38.18 13.20
N ASN A 40 -31.23 39.02 14.04
CA ASN A 40 -31.08 40.46 14.01
C ASN A 40 -30.55 40.96 15.36
N VAL A 41 -29.68 41.97 15.32
CA VAL A 41 -29.22 42.70 16.50
C VAL A 41 -29.47 44.19 16.33
N THR A 42 -29.73 44.86 17.45
CA THR A 42 -29.70 46.32 17.52
C THR A 42 -28.37 46.76 18.10
N LEU A 43 -27.61 47.55 17.34
CA LEU A 43 -26.29 48.05 17.74
C LEU A 43 -26.37 49.54 18.07
N ARG A 44 -25.72 49.94 19.17
CA ARG A 44 -25.41 51.35 19.48
C ARG A 44 -23.89 51.51 19.59
N LEU A 45 -23.33 52.40 18.79
CA LEU A 45 -21.87 52.63 18.73
C LEU A 45 -21.49 53.82 19.63
N ASN A 46 -20.57 53.61 20.59
CA ASN A 46 -19.91 54.65 21.40
C ASN A 46 -20.80 55.84 21.82
N GLY A 47 -21.90 55.58 22.54
CA GLY A 47 -22.73 56.65 23.12
C GLY A 47 -23.50 57.51 22.12
N ALA A 48 -23.49 57.18 20.83
CA ALA A 48 -24.37 57.81 19.84
C ALA A 48 -25.84 57.49 20.16
N GLU A 49 -26.75 58.44 19.96
CA GLU A 49 -28.21 58.18 20.05
C GLU A 49 -28.69 57.25 18.93
N GLN A 50 -27.93 57.15 17.85
CA GLN A 50 -28.27 56.38 16.67
C GLN A 50 -28.14 54.87 16.91
N GLN A 51 -29.18 54.14 16.50
CA GLN A 51 -29.25 52.69 16.56
C GLN A 51 -29.24 52.08 15.16
N PHE A 52 -28.53 50.97 15.00
CA PHE A 52 -28.43 50.23 13.74
C PHE A 52 -29.08 48.86 13.90
N GLN A 53 -30.04 48.54 13.02
CA GLN A 53 -30.60 47.19 12.90
C GLN A 53 -29.75 46.40 11.91
N VAL A 54 -29.12 45.32 12.38
CA VAL A 54 -28.22 44.48 11.58
C VAL A 54 -28.72 43.04 11.58
N ALA A 55 -29.01 42.52 10.40
CA ALA A 55 -29.20 41.09 10.18
C ALA A 55 -27.83 40.40 10.05
N TYR A 56 -27.62 39.31 10.77
CA TYR A 56 -26.39 38.51 10.74
C TYR A 56 -26.69 37.05 10.42
N ASP A 57 -25.73 36.38 9.77
CA ASP A 57 -25.80 34.96 9.37
C ASP A 57 -24.37 34.37 9.39
N LEU A 58 -24.03 33.62 10.44
CA LEU A 58 -22.70 33.09 10.71
C LEU A 58 -22.74 31.58 10.96
N SER A 59 -21.98 30.83 10.16
CA SER A 59 -21.75 29.38 10.34
C SER A 59 -21.14 29.04 11.71
N PRO A 60 -21.15 27.77 12.15
CA PRO A 60 -20.46 27.39 13.37
C PRO A 60 -18.99 27.83 13.34
N PHE A 61 -18.56 28.51 14.40
CA PHE A 61 -17.22 29.08 14.59
C PHE A 61 -16.80 30.14 13.54
N ASP A 62 -17.76 30.68 12.78
CA ASP A 62 -17.53 31.68 11.74
C ASP A 62 -17.31 33.10 12.32
N PHE A 63 -16.64 33.95 11.54
CA PHE A 63 -16.31 35.32 11.88
C PHE A 63 -16.52 36.23 10.67
N LYS A 64 -17.35 37.26 10.84
CA LYS A 64 -17.61 38.26 9.80
C LYS A 64 -17.55 39.65 10.41
N LEU A 65 -17.25 40.64 9.57
CA LEU A 65 -17.21 42.03 10.01
C LEU A 65 -18.10 42.91 9.13
N LEU A 66 -18.88 43.76 9.77
CA LEU A 66 -19.72 44.76 9.12
C LEU A 66 -18.99 46.10 9.13
N MET A 67 -18.63 46.59 7.96
CA MET A 67 -18.10 47.94 7.77
C MET A 67 -19.26 48.92 7.54
N LEU A 68 -19.36 49.93 8.41
CA LEU A 68 -20.25 51.08 8.28
C LEU A 68 -19.41 52.29 7.82
N PRO A 69 -19.73 52.92 6.68
CA PRO A 69 -19.03 54.13 6.22
C PRO A 69 -19.11 55.28 7.23
N ALA A 70 -18.17 56.23 7.15
CA ALA A 70 -18.21 57.44 7.96
C ALA A 70 -19.51 58.22 7.75
N GLY A 71 -20.18 58.59 8.85
CA GLY A 71 -21.46 59.31 8.81
C GLY A 71 -22.68 58.47 8.41
N ALA A 72 -22.57 57.14 8.38
CA ALA A 72 -23.70 56.25 8.11
C ALA A 72 -24.86 56.48 9.11
N LYS A 73 -26.07 56.70 8.57
CA LYS A 73 -27.29 56.88 9.38
C LYS A 73 -28.10 55.59 9.56
N ASP A 74 -27.84 54.61 8.73
CA ASP A 74 -28.48 53.29 8.72
C ASP A 74 -27.48 52.27 8.16
N THR A 75 -27.96 51.04 7.93
CA THR A 75 -27.15 49.93 7.42
C THR A 75 -27.22 49.79 5.88
N SER A 76 -27.83 50.74 5.16
CA SER A 76 -28.04 50.64 3.71
C SER A 76 -26.74 50.60 2.90
N ASN A 77 -25.71 51.30 3.37
CA ASN A 77 -24.37 51.33 2.76
C ASN A 77 -23.35 50.48 3.51
N ALA A 78 -23.81 49.59 4.41
CA ALA A 78 -22.93 48.71 5.16
C ALA A 78 -22.40 47.57 4.27
N ARG A 79 -21.16 47.14 4.49
CA ARG A 79 -20.55 46.02 3.77
C ARG A 79 -20.13 44.92 4.74
N TRP A 80 -20.59 43.70 4.48
CA TRP A 80 -20.09 42.52 5.17
C TRP A 80 -18.78 42.05 4.53
N LEU A 81 -17.78 41.77 5.36
CA LEU A 81 -16.47 41.29 4.97
C LEU A 81 -16.12 39.96 5.69
N PRO A 82 -15.35 39.07 5.04
CA PRO A 82 -14.91 39.17 3.65
C PRO A 82 -16.10 39.15 2.68
N GLU A 83 -15.99 39.89 1.58
CA GLU A 83 -17.01 39.82 0.53
C GLU A 83 -17.07 38.36 0.04
N PRO A 84 -18.28 37.79 -0.16
CA PRO A 84 -18.39 36.43 -0.66
C PRO A 84 -17.59 36.29 -1.95
N ALA A 85 -16.64 35.36 -1.98
CA ALA A 85 -15.91 35.07 -3.20
C ALA A 85 -16.92 34.64 -4.28
N SER A 86 -16.97 35.36 -5.40
CA SER A 86 -17.72 34.91 -6.55
C SER A 86 -17.08 33.64 -7.08
N MET A 87 -17.84 32.54 -7.12
CA MET A 87 -17.40 31.33 -7.82
C MET A 87 -17.03 31.71 -9.26
N PRO A 88 -15.82 31.38 -9.76
CA PRO A 88 -15.49 31.64 -11.16
C PRO A 88 -16.50 30.91 -12.04
N THR A 89 -17.18 31.66 -12.91
CA THR A 89 -18.39 31.21 -13.61
C THR A 89 -18.12 30.24 -14.75
N THR A 90 -16.88 30.13 -15.25
CA THR A 90 -16.46 29.10 -16.21
C THR A 90 -14.97 28.78 -16.09
N ARG A 91 -14.63 27.49 -16.00
CA ARG A 91 -13.23 27.04 -16.12
C ARG A 91 -12.73 27.26 -17.55
N PRO A 92 -11.45 27.62 -17.75
CA PRO A 92 -10.90 27.77 -19.09
C PRO A 92 -10.89 26.42 -19.81
N THR A 93 -11.14 26.45 -21.12
CA THR A 93 -11.01 25.27 -21.97
C THR A 93 -9.54 24.89 -22.10
N VAL A 94 -9.24 23.61 -21.93
CA VAL A 94 -7.90 23.05 -22.14
C VAL A 94 -7.85 22.17 -23.40
N PRO A 95 -6.67 21.93 -23.99
CA PRO A 95 -6.52 21.05 -25.15
C PRO A 95 -6.99 19.62 -24.88
N GLN A 96 -7.36 18.92 -25.95
CA GLN A 96 -7.70 17.51 -25.85
C GLN A 96 -6.47 16.68 -25.43
N PRO A 97 -6.66 15.63 -24.60
CA PRO A 97 -5.55 14.78 -24.21
C PRO A 97 -4.90 14.06 -25.38
N VAL A 98 -3.58 13.89 -25.30
CA VAL A 98 -2.75 13.18 -26.26
C VAL A 98 -2.80 11.69 -25.93
N LYS A 99 -3.36 10.89 -26.86
CA LYS A 99 -3.36 9.43 -26.75
C LYS A 99 -2.07 8.86 -27.32
N ILE A 100 -1.37 8.07 -26.52
CA ILE A 100 -0.18 7.36 -26.96
C ILE A 100 -0.60 5.95 -27.37
N LEU A 101 -0.32 5.59 -28.63
CA LEU A 101 -0.75 4.30 -29.20
C LEU A 101 0.41 3.31 -29.41
N THR A 102 1.65 3.80 -29.42
CA THR A 102 2.83 2.98 -29.67
C THR A 102 3.92 3.27 -28.66
N ALA A 103 4.74 2.27 -28.37
CA ALA A 103 5.95 2.41 -27.57
C ALA A 103 7.13 1.77 -28.29
N LEU A 104 8.34 2.19 -27.92
CA LEU A 104 9.52 1.35 -28.10
C LEU A 104 9.61 0.41 -26.91
N HIS A 105 9.89 -0.86 -27.17
CA HIS A 105 9.95 -1.92 -26.18
C HIS A 105 11.32 -2.60 -26.15
N ARG A 106 11.78 -2.93 -24.95
CA ARG A 106 12.97 -3.75 -24.74
C ARG A 106 12.83 -4.62 -23.49
N THR A 107 13.32 -5.85 -23.58
CA THR A 107 13.35 -6.77 -22.44
C THR A 107 14.64 -6.60 -21.64
N ASP A 108 14.50 -6.63 -20.31
CA ASP A 108 15.62 -6.76 -19.37
C ASP A 108 15.65 -8.18 -18.80
N ARG A 109 16.74 -8.89 -19.09
CA ARG A 109 16.96 -10.28 -18.64
C ARG A 109 17.74 -10.36 -17.34
N GLY A 110 18.09 -9.22 -16.73
CA GLY A 110 18.90 -9.17 -15.50
C GLY A 110 20.37 -9.55 -15.73
N GLU A 111 20.88 -9.32 -16.92
CA GLU A 111 22.29 -9.55 -17.29
C GLU A 111 23.18 -8.39 -16.79
N ALA A 112 23.23 -8.20 -15.47
CA ALA A 112 24.13 -7.22 -14.84
C ALA A 112 25.60 -7.63 -14.99
N SER A 113 26.47 -6.63 -14.95
CA SER A 113 27.93 -6.79 -14.98
C SER A 113 28.61 -6.32 -13.69
N ASP A 114 27.87 -5.66 -12.80
CA ASP A 114 28.31 -4.98 -11.58
C ASP A 114 28.03 -5.79 -10.30
N TRP A 115 28.19 -7.11 -10.38
CA TRP A 115 27.98 -8.01 -9.24
C TRP A 115 29.05 -7.82 -8.17
N THR A 116 28.60 -7.69 -6.91
CA THR A 116 29.46 -7.61 -5.73
C THR A 116 29.09 -8.69 -4.73
N ARG A 117 30.03 -9.18 -3.93
CA ARG A 117 29.74 -10.22 -2.93
C ARG A 117 28.72 -9.69 -1.91
N HIS A 118 27.67 -10.47 -1.65
CA HIS A 118 26.66 -10.17 -0.64
C HIS A 118 26.87 -11.02 0.61
N THR A 119 27.02 -10.39 1.77
CA THR A 119 27.29 -11.07 3.04
C THR A 119 26.07 -11.16 3.96
N GLY A 120 24.85 -11.11 3.39
CA GLY A 120 23.59 -11.20 4.15
C GLY A 120 23.16 -9.90 4.83
N GLY A 121 23.75 -8.77 4.43
CA GLY A 121 23.44 -7.44 4.98
C GLY A 121 22.18 -6.79 4.38
N GLU A 122 21.78 -5.65 4.93
CA GLU A 122 20.67 -4.85 4.44
C GLU A 122 21.06 -4.08 3.17
N LEU A 123 20.08 -3.72 2.34
CA LEU A 123 20.32 -2.96 1.10
C LEU A 123 20.93 -1.56 1.35
N ALA A 124 20.68 -0.97 2.52
CA ALA A 124 21.29 0.30 2.92
C ALA A 124 22.83 0.22 2.95
N SER A 125 23.39 -0.95 3.29
CA SER A 125 24.85 -1.18 3.26
C SER A 125 25.43 -1.14 1.83
N ALA A 126 24.59 -1.34 0.82
CA ALA A 126 24.93 -1.25 -0.60
C ALA A 126 24.51 0.11 -1.23
N SER A 127 24.26 1.12 -0.39
CA SER A 127 23.84 2.46 -0.78
C SER A 127 22.50 2.53 -1.52
N VAL A 128 21.58 1.60 -1.20
CA VAL A 128 20.20 1.62 -1.71
C VAL A 128 19.27 2.09 -0.60
N PHE A 129 18.74 3.31 -0.74
CA PHE A 129 17.88 3.97 0.27
C PHE A 129 16.46 4.24 -0.24
N ASP A 130 16.21 4.03 -1.52
CA ASP A 130 14.98 4.33 -2.23
C ASP A 130 14.33 3.06 -2.78
N SER A 131 13.05 3.19 -3.14
CA SER A 131 12.29 2.11 -3.76
C SER A 131 12.74 1.88 -5.20
N ARG A 132 13.33 0.70 -5.48
CA ARG A 132 13.79 0.30 -6.83
C ARG A 132 13.86 -1.22 -6.97
N TYR A 133 14.11 -1.69 -8.19
CA TYR A 133 14.52 -3.07 -8.40
C TYR A 133 16.02 -3.23 -8.13
N VAL A 134 16.38 -4.27 -7.38
CA VAL A 134 17.76 -4.75 -7.21
C VAL A 134 17.82 -6.23 -7.54
N MET A 135 19.00 -6.78 -7.74
CA MET A 135 19.15 -8.18 -8.11
C MET A 135 20.13 -8.91 -7.22
N PHE A 136 19.80 -10.16 -6.91
CA PHE A 136 20.72 -11.09 -6.25
C PHE A 136 21.05 -12.25 -7.19
N ARG A 137 22.28 -12.75 -7.17
CA ARG A 137 22.71 -13.91 -7.96
C ARG A 137 23.39 -14.96 -7.10
N ALA A 138 23.09 -16.23 -7.36
CA ALA A 138 23.81 -17.37 -6.84
C ALA A 138 24.21 -18.31 -7.99
N ARG A 139 25.38 -18.96 -7.86
CA ARG A 139 25.91 -19.90 -8.85
C ARG A 139 26.34 -21.24 -8.23
N PRO A 140 25.40 -22.05 -7.72
CA PRO A 140 25.75 -23.34 -7.14
C PRO A 140 26.19 -24.33 -8.22
N VAL A 141 27.19 -25.15 -7.89
CA VAL A 141 27.56 -26.33 -8.66
C VAL A 141 26.89 -27.54 -8.01
N LEU A 142 26.02 -28.23 -8.75
CA LEU A 142 25.18 -29.30 -8.22
C LEU A 142 25.58 -30.66 -8.78
N THR A 143 25.54 -31.70 -7.94
CA THR A 143 25.61 -33.09 -8.39
C THR A 143 24.27 -33.55 -8.97
N LYS A 144 24.30 -34.64 -9.73
CA LYS A 144 23.07 -35.28 -10.25
C LYS A 144 22.05 -35.59 -9.15
N ASP A 145 22.50 -36.15 -8.03
CA ASP A 145 21.64 -36.47 -6.88
C ASP A 145 21.00 -35.20 -6.30
N GLN A 146 21.79 -34.12 -6.13
CA GLN A 146 21.27 -32.84 -5.64
C GLN A 146 20.21 -32.24 -6.56
N THR A 147 20.34 -32.39 -7.89
CA THR A 147 19.34 -31.83 -8.82
C THR A 147 17.99 -32.55 -8.77
N SER A 148 17.99 -33.80 -8.31
CA SER A 148 16.77 -34.59 -8.12
C SER A 148 16.18 -34.38 -6.72
N ASP A 149 17.04 -34.21 -5.73
CA ASP A 149 16.65 -34.02 -4.33
C ASP A 149 16.17 -32.60 -4.03
N LEU A 150 16.84 -31.57 -4.57
CA LEU A 150 16.57 -30.16 -4.23
C LEU A 150 15.46 -29.61 -5.12
N ILE A 151 14.30 -29.34 -4.52
CA ILE A 151 13.08 -28.97 -5.23
C ILE A 151 12.54 -27.59 -4.86
N GLU A 152 13.06 -26.95 -3.81
CA GLU A 152 12.66 -25.60 -3.39
C GLU A 152 13.86 -24.68 -3.10
N LEU A 153 13.72 -23.41 -3.46
CA LEU A 153 14.58 -22.30 -3.03
C LEU A 153 13.84 -21.52 -1.96
N ASN A 154 14.37 -21.55 -0.75
CA ASN A 154 13.81 -20.85 0.41
C ASN A 154 14.66 -19.61 0.71
N LEU A 155 14.02 -18.45 0.72
CA LEU A 155 14.64 -17.15 0.94
C LEU A 155 14.15 -16.57 2.26
N GLU A 156 15.04 -15.95 3.01
CA GLU A 156 14.74 -15.11 4.17
C GLU A 156 15.07 -13.66 3.81
N LEU A 157 14.07 -12.78 3.90
CA LEU A 157 14.15 -11.35 3.60
C LEU A 157 14.11 -10.52 4.90
N PHE A 158 14.54 -9.28 4.82
CA PHE A 158 14.40 -8.33 5.94
C PHE A 158 13.00 -7.73 6.04
N ALA A 159 12.39 -7.40 4.90
CA ALA A 159 11.04 -6.87 4.77
C ALA A 159 10.18 -7.82 3.92
N PRO A 160 8.84 -7.74 4.00
CA PRO A 160 7.93 -8.56 3.20
C PRO A 160 7.82 -8.08 1.73
N ASP A 161 8.97 -7.79 1.11
CA ASP A 161 9.09 -7.37 -0.29
C ASP A 161 8.84 -8.52 -1.26
N ASP A 162 8.49 -8.18 -2.51
CA ASP A 162 8.28 -9.15 -3.57
C ASP A 162 9.59 -9.58 -4.22
N VAL A 163 9.65 -10.85 -4.65
CA VAL A 163 10.79 -11.39 -5.39
C VAL A 163 10.33 -12.38 -6.46
N ILE A 164 10.98 -12.37 -7.62
CA ILE A 164 10.85 -13.44 -8.62
C ILE A 164 12.23 -14.00 -8.96
N ALA A 165 12.30 -15.23 -9.42
CA ALA A 165 13.57 -15.87 -9.80
C ALA A 165 13.64 -16.13 -11.31
N ARG A 166 14.83 -16.02 -11.88
CA ARG A 166 15.24 -16.61 -13.14
C ARG A 166 16.25 -17.70 -12.84
N ILE A 167 15.90 -18.95 -13.11
CA ILE A 167 16.74 -20.13 -12.86
C ILE A 167 17.08 -20.74 -14.21
N ASN A 168 18.36 -20.74 -14.56
CA ASN A 168 18.86 -21.25 -15.85
C ASN A 168 18.05 -20.73 -17.05
N GLY A 169 17.76 -19.43 -17.05
CA GLY A 169 17.00 -18.74 -18.11
C GLY A 169 15.47 -18.83 -18.01
N ARG A 170 14.91 -19.61 -17.08
CA ARG A 170 13.44 -19.74 -16.89
C ARG A 170 12.96 -18.90 -15.72
N ILE A 171 11.88 -18.14 -15.93
CA ILE A 171 11.24 -17.38 -14.84
C ILE A 171 10.43 -18.35 -13.99
N VAL A 172 10.64 -18.29 -12.68
CA VAL A 172 9.90 -19.03 -11.68
C VAL A 172 9.41 -18.08 -10.59
N TYR A 173 8.15 -18.26 -10.21
CA TYR A 173 7.47 -17.40 -9.27
C TYR A 173 7.37 -18.07 -7.89
N PRO A 174 7.35 -17.29 -6.80
CA PRO A 174 7.04 -17.80 -5.47
C PRO A 174 5.70 -18.55 -5.42
N ARG A 175 5.61 -19.55 -4.53
CA ARG A 175 4.32 -20.23 -4.24
C ARG A 175 3.31 -19.28 -3.60
N GLU A 176 3.80 -18.39 -2.75
CA GLU A 176 3.02 -17.39 -2.01
C GLU A 176 3.71 -16.03 -2.15
N ALA A 177 2.92 -14.96 -2.10
CA ALA A 177 3.44 -13.60 -2.17
C ALA A 177 3.16 -12.87 -0.86
N GLY A 178 4.07 -11.96 -0.50
CA GLY A 178 4.07 -11.25 0.77
C GLY A 178 4.67 -12.08 1.91
N GLY A 179 5.45 -11.43 2.76
CA GLY A 179 6.11 -12.05 3.91
C GLY A 179 7.63 -12.05 3.79
N THR A 180 8.31 -12.20 4.93
CA THR A 180 9.78 -12.18 5.00
C THR A 180 10.41 -13.54 4.68
N ARG A 181 9.61 -14.58 4.41
CA ARG A 181 10.09 -15.88 3.94
C ARG A 181 9.42 -16.23 2.64
N VAL A 182 10.21 -16.56 1.63
CA VAL A 182 9.71 -16.82 0.27
C VAL A 182 10.17 -18.19 -0.20
N THR A 183 9.23 -19.01 -0.66
CA THR A 183 9.52 -20.34 -1.23
C THR A 183 9.25 -20.33 -2.73
N ILE A 184 10.29 -20.62 -3.51
CA ILE A 184 10.25 -20.69 -4.97
C ILE A 184 10.47 -22.16 -5.38
N PRO A 185 9.55 -22.78 -6.13
CA PRO A 185 9.77 -24.14 -6.63
C PRO A 185 10.89 -24.15 -7.67
N VAL A 186 11.89 -25.02 -7.53
CA VAL A 186 13.03 -25.11 -8.48
C VAL A 186 13.10 -26.42 -9.24
N GLN A 187 12.23 -27.37 -8.90
CA GLN A 187 12.12 -28.66 -9.59
C GLN A 187 12.09 -28.46 -11.13
N ASN A 188 12.86 -29.27 -11.85
CA ASN A 188 12.99 -29.24 -13.32
C ASN A 188 13.63 -27.97 -13.90
N ASN A 189 14.11 -27.05 -13.08
CA ASN A 189 14.86 -25.87 -13.54
C ASN A 189 16.35 -25.96 -13.19
N LEU A 190 16.76 -26.91 -12.34
CA LEU A 190 18.16 -27.20 -12.03
C LEU A 190 18.74 -28.28 -12.95
N HIS A 191 20.05 -28.29 -13.13
CA HIS A 191 20.79 -29.33 -13.85
C HIS A 191 22.13 -29.66 -13.19
N GLU A 192 22.72 -30.79 -13.55
CA GLU A 192 24.05 -31.18 -13.06
C GLU A 192 25.11 -30.16 -13.54
N GLY A 193 26.05 -29.82 -12.67
CA GLY A 193 27.07 -28.80 -12.93
C GLY A 193 26.68 -27.40 -12.46
N GLU A 194 27.20 -26.37 -13.13
CA GLU A 194 27.00 -24.96 -12.77
C GLU A 194 25.57 -24.50 -13.09
N ASN A 195 24.86 -23.98 -12.10
CA ASN A 195 23.54 -23.38 -12.27
C ASN A 195 23.61 -21.87 -12.06
N GLU A 196 22.71 -21.11 -12.67
CA GLU A 196 22.52 -19.68 -12.39
C GLU A 196 21.13 -19.42 -11.83
N ILE A 197 21.08 -18.80 -10.65
CA ILE A 197 19.86 -18.32 -10.00
C ILE A 197 19.97 -16.80 -9.87
N VAL A 198 19.11 -16.06 -10.55
CA VAL A 198 18.99 -14.59 -10.43
C VAL A 198 17.66 -14.23 -9.82
N LEU A 199 17.66 -13.51 -8.71
CA LEU A 199 16.47 -12.93 -8.10
C LEU A 199 16.31 -11.48 -8.58
N LEU A 200 15.11 -11.12 -9.03
CA LEU A 200 14.68 -9.73 -9.11
C LEU A 200 13.92 -9.39 -7.83
N TYR A 201 14.54 -8.58 -6.98
CA TYR A 201 14.00 -8.13 -5.71
C TYR A 201 13.33 -6.76 -5.89
N GLU A 202 12.06 -6.67 -5.52
CA GLU A 202 11.25 -5.47 -5.62
C GLU A 202 11.27 -4.72 -4.27
N ASN A 203 12.29 -3.87 -4.06
CA ASN A 203 12.35 -3.05 -2.84
C ASN A 203 11.16 -2.07 -2.84
N ALA A 204 10.18 -2.29 -1.98
CA ALA A 204 9.02 -1.42 -1.85
C ALA A 204 9.38 -0.08 -1.20
N GLY A 205 10.48 -0.03 -0.45
CA GLY A 205 10.81 1.08 0.45
C GLY A 205 10.19 0.89 1.83
N TYR A 206 10.26 1.92 2.66
CA TYR A 206 9.78 1.86 4.03
C TYR A 206 8.26 2.06 4.11
N GLY A 207 7.63 1.43 5.11
CA GLY A 207 6.22 1.68 5.39
C GLY A 207 5.96 3.14 5.74
N ASN A 208 4.77 3.65 5.40
CA ASN A 208 4.42 5.05 5.69
C ASN A 208 4.17 5.30 7.19
N PHE A 209 3.71 4.28 7.93
CA PHE A 209 3.34 4.36 9.35
C PHE A 209 3.64 3.04 10.07
N GLY A 210 3.63 3.07 11.41
CA GLY A 210 3.77 1.88 12.24
C GLY A 210 5.19 1.32 12.30
N SER A 211 5.33 0.08 12.79
CA SER A 211 6.62 -0.59 12.93
C SER A 211 7.33 -0.88 11.62
N ASP A 212 6.59 -0.90 10.52
CA ASP A 212 7.11 -1.23 9.20
C ASP A 212 7.93 -0.07 8.59
N THR A 213 7.86 1.13 9.20
CA THR A 213 8.68 2.31 8.85
C THR A 213 10.18 2.08 9.06
N ALA A 214 10.56 1.14 9.93
CA ALA A 214 11.94 0.86 10.29
C ALA A 214 12.40 -0.54 9.83
N LEU A 215 11.58 -1.27 9.07
CA LEU A 215 11.99 -2.57 8.55
C LEU A 215 13.04 -2.40 7.46
N PRO A 216 14.24 -2.98 7.62
CA PRO A 216 15.24 -2.90 6.57
C PRO A 216 14.82 -3.73 5.36
N ALA A 217 15.34 -3.39 4.19
CA ALA A 217 15.14 -4.15 2.96
C ALA A 217 16.37 -5.04 2.67
N GLY A 218 16.14 -6.17 1.98
CA GLY A 218 17.19 -7.02 1.45
C GLY A 218 17.02 -8.51 1.73
N LEU A 219 17.99 -9.27 1.23
CA LEU A 219 18.09 -10.72 1.37
C LEU A 219 19.01 -11.08 2.54
N LYS A 220 18.49 -11.77 3.56
CA LYS A 220 19.30 -12.32 4.65
C LYS A 220 20.02 -13.60 4.22
N ARG A 221 19.27 -14.52 3.63
CA ARG A 221 19.73 -15.88 3.33
C ARG A 221 18.91 -16.52 2.22
N GLY A 222 19.53 -17.43 1.47
CA GLY A 222 18.85 -18.35 0.56
C GLY A 222 19.39 -19.76 0.67
N VAL A 223 18.51 -20.76 0.61
CA VAL A 223 18.83 -22.19 0.75
C VAL A 223 18.08 -22.99 -0.30
N LEU A 224 18.79 -23.83 -1.06
CA LEU A 224 18.16 -24.89 -1.85
C LEU A 224 17.87 -26.07 -0.93
N SER A 225 16.64 -26.56 -0.91
CA SER A 225 16.22 -27.62 0.00
C SER A 225 15.42 -28.70 -0.70
N ARG A 226 15.28 -29.83 0.00
CA ARG A 226 14.47 -30.97 -0.45
C ARG A 226 12.96 -30.71 -0.45
N GLY A 227 12.55 -29.49 -0.10
CA GLY A 227 11.18 -29.15 0.19
C GLY A 227 10.70 -29.80 1.49
N ASN A 228 9.90 -29.06 2.25
CA ASN A 228 9.13 -29.68 3.33
C ASN A 228 7.67 -29.35 3.02
N HIS A 229 7.01 -30.24 2.27
CA HIS A 229 5.69 -30.03 1.68
C HIS A 229 4.53 -29.95 2.68
N MET A 230 4.81 -29.76 3.97
CA MET A 230 3.72 -29.63 4.92
C MET A 230 3.15 -28.21 4.84
N GLN A 231 2.18 -28.03 3.94
CA GLN A 231 1.25 -26.90 4.01
C GLN A 231 0.65 -26.87 5.41
N PHE A 232 0.53 -25.67 5.98
CA PHE A 232 -0.06 -25.52 7.30
C PHE A 232 -1.51 -26.02 7.26
N PRO A 233 -1.86 -27.12 7.96
CA PRO A 233 -3.13 -27.80 7.73
C PRO A 233 -4.32 -27.12 8.43
N PHE A 234 -4.09 -26.01 9.13
CA PHE A 234 -5.09 -25.29 9.91
C PHE A 234 -5.49 -23.96 9.25
N GLU A 235 -5.86 -24.00 7.97
CA GLU A 235 -6.37 -22.81 7.26
C GLU A 235 -7.86 -22.56 7.49
N GLN A 236 -8.62 -23.58 7.92
CA GLN A 236 -10.05 -23.49 8.15
C GLN A 236 -10.32 -23.16 9.62
N TRP A 237 -10.82 -21.94 9.86
CA TRP A 237 -11.05 -21.41 11.20
C TRP A 237 -12.55 -21.31 11.47
N ALA A 238 -12.98 -21.92 12.57
CA ALA A 238 -14.24 -21.63 13.22
C ALA A 238 -14.02 -20.46 14.20
N VAL A 239 -14.93 -19.48 14.22
CA VAL A 239 -14.73 -18.26 15.01
C VAL A 239 -16.02 -17.77 15.65
N ARG A 240 -15.92 -17.24 16.86
CA ARG A 240 -16.99 -16.48 17.50
C ARG A 240 -16.45 -15.40 18.44
N SER A 241 -17.24 -14.37 18.67
CA SER A 241 -17.02 -13.42 19.76
C SER A 241 -17.22 -14.09 21.12
N ILE A 242 -16.50 -13.62 22.14
CA ILE A 242 -16.63 -14.10 23.52
C ILE A 242 -16.74 -12.93 24.48
N ASP A 243 -17.50 -13.13 25.55
CA ASP A 243 -17.68 -12.18 26.63
C ASP A 243 -16.69 -12.46 27.78
N GLY A 244 -16.34 -11.44 28.54
CA GLY A 244 -15.49 -11.54 29.74
C GLY A 244 -14.16 -10.80 29.65
N ASP A 245 -13.47 -10.69 30.79
CA ASP A 245 -12.24 -9.93 30.98
C ASP A 245 -10.97 -10.79 30.89
N ARG A 246 -11.10 -12.11 30.70
CA ARG A 246 -9.99 -13.08 30.75
C ARG A 246 -10.05 -14.09 29.62
N PHE A 247 -8.89 -14.66 29.30
CA PHE A 247 -8.80 -15.82 28.42
C PHE A 247 -9.29 -17.07 29.16
N ASP A 248 -10.16 -17.85 28.52
CA ASP A 248 -10.81 -19.02 29.12
C ASP A 248 -10.26 -20.32 28.53
N PRO A 249 -9.43 -21.08 29.26
CA PRO A 249 -8.88 -22.36 28.79
C PRO A 249 -9.95 -23.40 28.42
N ALA A 250 -11.17 -23.32 28.96
CA ALA A 250 -12.25 -24.25 28.61
C ALA A 250 -12.63 -24.13 27.12
N LEU A 251 -12.47 -22.95 26.53
CA LEU A 251 -12.70 -22.73 25.10
C LEU A 251 -11.66 -23.42 24.20
N ALA A 252 -10.52 -23.83 24.77
CA ALA A 252 -9.49 -24.57 24.06
C ALA A 252 -9.64 -26.10 24.16
N ALA A 253 -10.65 -26.60 24.87
CA ALA A 253 -10.84 -28.03 25.06
C ALA A 253 -10.99 -28.78 23.72
N LEU A 254 -10.38 -29.97 23.63
CA LEU A 254 -10.46 -30.88 22.48
C LEU A 254 -11.91 -31.27 22.12
N GLY A 255 -12.77 -31.39 23.15
CA GLY A 255 -14.18 -31.75 23.03
C GLY A 255 -15.14 -30.56 22.88
N MET A 256 -14.64 -29.32 22.80
CA MET A 256 -15.50 -28.16 22.56
C MET A 256 -16.19 -28.28 21.19
N ASP A 257 -17.51 -28.12 21.19
CA ASP A 257 -18.32 -28.11 19.98
C ASP A 257 -18.31 -26.72 19.34
N ASP A 258 -17.71 -26.65 18.16
CA ASP A 258 -17.66 -25.48 17.29
C ASP A 258 -18.43 -25.70 15.98
N SER A 259 -19.29 -26.71 15.91
CA SER A 259 -20.03 -27.08 14.69
C SER A 259 -20.86 -25.93 14.12
N THR A 260 -21.46 -25.12 15.00
CA THR A 260 -22.35 -23.99 14.67
C THR A 260 -21.62 -22.67 14.46
N TRP A 261 -20.31 -22.61 14.68
CA TRP A 261 -19.58 -21.35 14.59
C TRP A 261 -19.38 -20.94 13.13
N PRO A 262 -19.46 -19.63 12.82
CA PRO A 262 -19.03 -19.10 11.53
C PRO A 262 -17.63 -19.58 11.17
N ARG A 263 -17.42 -19.87 9.88
CA ARG A 263 -16.14 -20.36 9.37
C ARG A 263 -15.59 -19.46 8.28
N PHE A 264 -14.27 -19.36 8.25
CA PHE A 264 -13.54 -18.73 7.17
C PHE A 264 -12.25 -19.50 6.89
N ARG A 265 -11.74 -19.37 5.67
CA ARG A 265 -10.41 -19.84 5.31
C ARG A 265 -9.43 -18.68 5.46
N LEU A 266 -8.33 -18.88 6.17
CA LEU A 266 -7.24 -17.91 6.26
C LEU A 266 -6.03 -18.45 5.49
N ASN A 267 -5.93 -18.05 4.23
CA ASN A 267 -4.82 -18.36 3.34
C ASN A 267 -4.23 -17.06 2.75
N ALA A 268 -3.24 -17.18 1.87
CA ALA A 268 -2.59 -16.01 1.26
C ALA A 268 -3.55 -15.11 0.45
N GLU A 269 -4.60 -15.66 -0.16
CA GLU A 269 -5.60 -14.88 -0.91
C GLU A 269 -6.47 -14.07 0.03
N THR A 270 -7.04 -14.70 1.06
CA THR A 270 -7.85 -14.01 2.07
C THR A 270 -7.02 -12.94 2.79
N ALA A 271 -5.77 -13.21 3.13
CA ALA A 271 -4.89 -12.25 3.78
C ALA A 271 -4.64 -10.97 2.95
N ARG A 272 -4.76 -11.01 1.63
CA ARG A 272 -4.61 -9.83 0.77
C ARG A 272 -5.86 -8.95 0.72
N THR A 273 -7.03 -9.54 0.96
CA THR A 273 -8.33 -8.88 0.79
C THR A 273 -9.08 -8.72 2.10
N ILE A 274 -8.53 -9.19 3.23
CA ILE A 274 -9.22 -9.16 4.52
C ILE A 274 -9.53 -7.75 5.00
N ASP A 275 -8.70 -6.77 4.62
CA ASP A 275 -8.88 -5.36 4.95
C ASP A 275 -9.99 -4.67 4.17
N ASP A 276 -10.40 -5.22 3.01
CA ASP A 276 -11.53 -4.69 2.25
C ASP A 276 -12.86 -5.05 2.93
N ALA A 277 -13.81 -4.14 3.04
CA ALA A 277 -15.11 -4.48 3.60
C ALA A 277 -15.86 -5.50 2.70
N PRO A 278 -16.59 -6.46 3.27
CA PRO A 278 -17.47 -7.34 2.50
C PRO A 278 -18.57 -6.55 1.81
N GLN A 279 -18.86 -6.91 0.56
CA GLN A 279 -19.94 -6.30 -0.21
C GLN A 279 -21.26 -6.99 0.17
N PRO A 280 -22.33 -6.23 0.47
CA PRO A 280 -23.64 -6.82 0.81
C PRO A 280 -24.16 -7.72 -0.31
N GLY A 281 -24.57 -8.95 0.03
CA GLY A 281 -25.09 -9.94 -0.90
C GLY A 281 -24.02 -10.73 -1.68
N ALA A 282 -22.74 -10.51 -1.41
CA ALA A 282 -21.67 -11.33 -2.00
C ALA A 282 -21.72 -12.78 -1.50
N VAL A 283 -21.37 -13.74 -2.37
CA VAL A 283 -21.41 -15.18 -2.04
C VAL A 283 -20.50 -15.53 -0.86
N ASP A 284 -19.43 -14.76 -0.66
CA ASP A 284 -18.44 -14.95 0.42
C ASP A 284 -18.68 -14.04 1.64
N GLU A 285 -19.74 -13.23 1.65
CA GLU A 285 -20.02 -12.22 2.68
C GLU A 285 -19.93 -12.81 4.10
N ALA A 286 -20.56 -13.95 4.34
CA ALA A 286 -20.56 -14.60 5.64
C ALA A 286 -19.15 -15.04 6.10
N SER A 287 -18.34 -15.59 5.18
CA SER A 287 -16.95 -15.99 5.46
C SER A 287 -16.07 -14.76 5.72
N ARG A 288 -16.25 -13.69 4.94
CA ARG A 288 -15.51 -12.44 5.11
C ARG A 288 -15.88 -11.71 6.40
N ASN A 289 -17.15 -11.72 6.78
CA ASN A 289 -17.62 -11.22 8.08
C ASN A 289 -17.03 -12.04 9.23
N ALA A 290 -16.93 -13.37 9.09
CA ALA A 290 -16.28 -14.22 10.09
C ALA A 290 -14.78 -13.91 10.23
N ALA A 291 -14.07 -13.73 9.11
CA ALA A 291 -12.66 -13.33 9.11
C ALA A 291 -12.44 -11.97 9.82
N ARG A 292 -13.38 -11.04 9.65
CA ARG A 292 -13.37 -9.68 10.21
C ARG A 292 -14.15 -9.53 11.51
N ILE A 293 -14.36 -10.61 12.28
CA ILE A 293 -15.26 -10.58 13.45
C ILE A 293 -14.89 -9.53 14.53
N LEU A 294 -13.61 -9.11 14.58
CA LEU A 294 -13.10 -8.10 15.51
C LEU A 294 -12.90 -6.71 14.88
N TYR A 295 -13.08 -6.55 13.57
CA TYR A 295 -12.80 -5.28 12.89
C TYR A 295 -13.69 -4.16 13.42
N ASP A 296 -13.04 -3.03 13.76
CA ASP A 296 -13.66 -1.81 14.26
C ASP A 296 -14.47 -2.04 15.56
N ARG A 297 -14.06 -3.05 16.35
CA ARG A 297 -14.67 -3.40 17.64
C ARG A 297 -13.63 -3.30 18.76
N ASP A 298 -13.51 -2.12 19.31
CA ASP A 298 -12.60 -1.84 20.42
C ASP A 298 -12.97 -2.64 21.67
N ASN A 299 -11.95 -3.07 22.41
CA ASN A 299 -12.06 -3.82 23.66
C ASN A 299 -12.95 -5.07 23.56
N SER A 300 -12.84 -5.79 22.44
CA SER A 300 -13.63 -6.98 22.14
C SER A 300 -12.75 -8.22 22.03
N ARG A 301 -13.36 -9.39 22.21
CA ARG A 301 -12.63 -10.67 22.19
C ARG A 301 -13.28 -11.66 21.24
N ALA A 302 -12.45 -12.49 20.63
CA ALA A 302 -12.89 -13.64 19.85
C ALA A 302 -12.01 -14.86 20.11
N VAL A 303 -12.61 -16.02 19.89
CA VAL A 303 -11.92 -17.31 19.89
C VAL A 303 -11.97 -17.88 18.48
N TYR A 304 -10.79 -18.29 18.01
CA TYR A 304 -10.55 -18.91 16.71
C TYR A 304 -10.13 -20.35 16.96
N ARG A 305 -10.75 -21.31 16.27
CA ARG A 305 -10.46 -22.74 16.40
C ARG A 305 -10.24 -23.36 15.04
N ALA A 306 -9.17 -24.14 14.93
CA ALA A 306 -8.89 -24.92 13.74
C ALA A 306 -8.57 -26.36 14.13
N THR A 307 -9.02 -27.32 13.31
CA THR A 307 -8.85 -28.75 13.55
C THR A 307 -8.13 -29.39 12.38
N ALA A 308 -7.15 -30.24 12.67
CA ALA A 308 -6.49 -31.08 11.67
C ALA A 308 -6.22 -32.48 12.23
N ARG A 309 -6.03 -33.45 11.34
CA ARG A 309 -5.64 -34.82 11.69
C ARG A 309 -4.20 -35.07 11.30
N PHE A 310 -3.42 -35.68 12.18
CA PHE A 310 -2.04 -36.06 11.95
C PHE A 310 -1.86 -37.56 12.21
N ASP A 311 -1.15 -38.26 11.34
CA ASP A 311 -0.58 -39.57 11.65
C ASP A 311 0.82 -39.41 12.27
N GLN A 312 1.43 -40.51 12.70
CA GLN A 312 2.74 -40.46 13.35
C GLN A 312 3.83 -39.91 12.41
N ALA A 313 3.79 -40.28 11.12
CA ALA A 313 4.76 -39.82 10.14
C ALA A 313 4.68 -38.29 9.93
N ALA A 314 3.47 -37.74 9.89
CA ALA A 314 3.25 -36.30 9.79
C ALA A 314 3.74 -35.58 11.05
N ILE A 315 3.50 -36.12 12.25
CA ILE A 315 4.01 -35.54 13.50
C ILE A 315 5.54 -35.51 13.50
N ASP A 316 6.17 -36.62 13.11
CA ASP A 316 7.63 -36.71 13.03
C ASP A 316 8.21 -35.71 12.02
N GLY A 317 7.51 -35.49 10.89
CA GLY A 317 7.88 -34.53 9.85
C GLY A 317 7.87 -33.07 10.30
N VAL A 318 7.05 -32.69 11.29
CA VAL A 318 7.02 -31.33 11.87
C VAL A 318 7.53 -31.25 13.30
N ARG A 319 8.16 -32.31 13.80
CA ARG A 319 8.61 -32.42 15.20
C ARG A 319 9.53 -31.28 15.63
N ASN A 320 10.37 -30.83 14.69
CA ASN A 320 11.34 -29.76 14.90
C ASN A 320 10.98 -28.46 14.17
N CYS A 321 9.79 -28.37 13.58
CA CYS A 321 9.29 -27.12 13.01
C CYS A 321 8.72 -26.27 14.15
N ASP A 322 8.91 -24.96 14.08
CA ASP A 322 8.19 -23.99 14.87
C ASP A 322 6.86 -23.67 14.17
N LEU A 323 5.81 -23.34 14.93
CA LEU A 323 4.57 -22.77 14.39
C LEU A 323 4.59 -21.27 14.63
N VAL A 324 4.42 -20.49 13.57
CA VAL A 324 4.48 -19.04 13.62
C VAL A 324 3.14 -18.44 13.21
N PHE A 325 2.58 -17.62 14.08
CA PHE A 325 1.54 -16.66 13.73
C PHE A 325 2.19 -15.31 13.48
N ASP A 326 2.18 -14.82 12.23
CA ASP A 326 2.80 -13.52 11.91
C ASP A 326 2.16 -12.35 12.64
N ARG A 327 0.85 -12.44 12.83
CA ARG A 327 0.05 -11.37 13.42
C ARG A 327 -1.13 -11.96 14.18
N ILE A 328 -1.11 -11.74 15.50
CA ILE A 328 -2.26 -11.87 16.38
C ILE A 328 -2.53 -10.47 16.91
N ASP A 329 -3.64 -9.88 16.50
CA ASP A 329 -3.91 -8.45 16.66
C ASP A 329 -5.06 -8.23 17.67
N ASP A 330 -4.88 -7.63 18.85
CA ASP A 330 -3.67 -7.00 19.37
C ASP A 330 -2.89 -7.94 20.29
N GLU A 331 -3.62 -8.61 21.19
CA GLU A 331 -3.09 -9.55 22.16
C GLU A 331 -3.77 -10.90 21.99
N GLY A 332 -3.08 -11.98 22.29
CA GLY A 332 -3.73 -13.29 22.29
C GLY A 332 -2.95 -14.41 22.93
N VAL A 333 -3.67 -15.52 23.11
CA VAL A 333 -3.14 -16.76 23.68
C VAL A 333 -3.43 -17.90 22.72
N VAL A 334 -2.38 -18.64 22.39
CA VAL A 334 -2.45 -19.83 21.54
C VAL A 334 -2.47 -21.05 22.44
N TYR A 335 -3.45 -21.92 22.21
CA TYR A 335 -3.56 -23.23 22.83
C TYR A 335 -3.46 -24.31 21.76
N ILE A 336 -2.77 -25.40 22.09
CA ILE A 336 -2.73 -26.62 21.27
C ILE A 336 -3.25 -27.76 22.13
N ASN A 337 -4.28 -28.45 21.66
CA ASN A 337 -4.90 -29.58 22.35
C ASN A 337 -5.31 -29.25 23.81
N GLY A 338 -5.83 -28.03 24.02
CA GLY A 338 -6.27 -27.54 25.33
C GLY A 338 -5.17 -27.04 26.26
N LYS A 339 -3.90 -27.11 25.85
CA LYS A 339 -2.76 -26.60 26.63
C LYS A 339 -2.26 -25.29 26.04
N GLU A 340 -1.98 -24.32 26.89
CA GLU A 340 -1.41 -23.05 26.47
C GLU A 340 0.01 -23.27 25.91
N ALA A 341 0.24 -22.80 24.69
CA ALA A 341 1.47 -22.98 23.94
C ALA A 341 2.27 -21.67 23.79
N ALA A 342 1.60 -20.53 23.63
CA ALA A 342 2.25 -19.22 23.53
C ALA A 342 1.29 -18.06 23.81
N ARG A 343 1.86 -16.87 24.03
CA ARG A 343 1.15 -15.59 24.15
C ARG A 343 1.75 -14.55 23.22
N SER A 344 0.90 -13.72 22.63
CA SER A 344 1.26 -12.48 21.95
C SER A 344 0.74 -11.30 22.76
N THR A 345 1.58 -10.28 22.95
CA THR A 345 1.20 -9.01 23.60
C THR A 345 1.43 -7.81 22.69
N LYS A 346 1.77 -8.06 21.41
CA LYS A 346 2.09 -7.02 20.42
C LYS A 346 1.67 -7.50 19.04
N TRP A 347 0.73 -6.81 18.41
CA TRP A 347 0.24 -7.12 17.06
C TRP A 347 1.36 -7.18 16.00
N ASN A 348 2.42 -6.41 16.18
CA ASN A 348 3.53 -6.29 15.23
C ASN A 348 4.69 -7.27 15.50
N LYS A 349 4.53 -8.23 16.41
CA LYS A 349 5.52 -9.28 16.64
C LYS A 349 4.92 -10.66 16.35
N PRO A 350 5.63 -11.50 15.60
CA PRO A 350 5.21 -12.88 15.43
C PRO A 350 5.11 -13.62 16.77
N CYS A 351 4.09 -14.45 16.91
CA CYS A 351 3.93 -15.38 18.03
C CYS A 351 4.43 -16.76 17.58
N VAL A 352 5.48 -17.27 18.25
CA VAL A 352 6.20 -18.48 17.86
C VAL A 352 6.00 -19.58 18.89
N ILE A 353 5.58 -20.77 18.43
CA ILE A 353 5.49 -21.99 19.22
C ILE A 353 6.62 -22.92 18.74
N PRO A 354 7.73 -23.03 19.49
CA PRO A 354 8.85 -23.82 19.04
C PRO A 354 8.56 -25.32 19.10
N LYS A 355 9.17 -26.09 18.19
CA LYS A 355 9.04 -27.57 18.14
C LYS A 355 7.57 -28.00 18.14
N PHE A 356 6.76 -27.40 17.27
CA PHE A 356 5.33 -27.60 17.13
C PHE A 356 4.89 -29.07 17.16
N GLY A 357 5.60 -29.97 16.48
CA GLY A 357 5.20 -31.38 16.48
C GLY A 357 5.27 -32.05 17.86
N THR A 358 5.95 -31.47 18.85
CA THR A 358 5.91 -31.95 20.26
C THR A 358 4.58 -31.67 20.97
N TRP A 359 3.76 -30.78 20.41
CA TRP A 359 2.42 -30.44 20.91
C TRP A 359 1.31 -31.30 20.28
N LEU A 360 1.64 -32.06 19.23
CA LEU A 360 0.70 -32.88 18.48
C LEU A 360 0.52 -34.28 19.08
N GLN A 361 -0.62 -34.89 18.78
CA GLN A 361 -0.93 -36.29 19.07
C GLN A 361 -1.44 -37.00 17.81
N PRO A 362 -1.25 -38.33 17.67
CA PRO A 362 -1.86 -39.07 16.58
C PRO A 362 -3.39 -38.89 16.57
N GLY A 363 -3.96 -38.66 15.39
CA GLY A 363 -5.38 -38.37 15.21
C GLY A 363 -5.70 -36.87 15.26
N LYS A 364 -6.81 -36.52 15.94
CA LYS A 364 -7.36 -35.15 15.94
C LYS A 364 -6.50 -34.23 16.82
N ASN A 365 -6.11 -33.09 16.24
CA ASN A 365 -5.46 -31.99 16.92
C ASN A 365 -6.27 -30.70 16.73
N VAL A 366 -6.29 -29.86 17.77
CA VAL A 366 -7.00 -28.58 17.75
C VAL A 366 -6.05 -27.47 18.13
N ILE A 367 -6.01 -26.42 17.31
CA ILE A 367 -5.40 -25.14 17.65
C ILE A 367 -6.52 -24.18 18.03
N THR A 368 -6.36 -23.49 19.15
CA THR A 368 -7.26 -22.43 19.59
C THR A 368 -6.46 -21.15 19.80
N VAL A 369 -6.88 -20.05 19.20
CA VAL A 369 -6.31 -18.72 19.45
C VAL A 369 -7.41 -17.88 20.05
N GLN A 370 -7.19 -17.33 21.24
CA GLN A 370 -8.06 -16.33 21.83
C GLN A 370 -7.41 -14.98 21.67
N VAL A 371 -8.16 -14.00 21.17
CA VAL A 371 -7.67 -12.67 20.83
C VAL A 371 -8.44 -11.62 21.60
N LEU A 372 -7.72 -10.62 22.11
CA LEU A 372 -8.24 -9.36 22.61
C LEU A 372 -7.87 -8.28 21.59
N ASN A 373 -8.89 -7.67 20.97
CA ASN A 373 -8.74 -6.47 20.17
C ASN A 373 -8.83 -5.25 21.08
N THR A 374 -7.76 -4.46 21.13
CA THR A 374 -7.72 -3.21 21.90
C THR A 374 -8.06 -2.00 21.06
N GLY A 375 -8.02 -2.11 19.73
CA GLY A 375 -8.63 -1.16 18.81
C GLY A 375 -8.36 -1.44 17.33
N GLY A 376 -9.22 -0.93 16.45
CA GLY A 376 -9.05 -1.09 15.00
C GLY A 376 -9.40 -2.49 14.51
N ALA A 377 -8.61 -3.05 13.58
CA ALA A 377 -8.92 -4.28 12.86
C ALA A 377 -9.00 -5.53 13.77
N GLY A 378 -7.96 -5.80 14.56
CA GLY A 378 -7.90 -6.97 15.45
C GLY A 378 -8.08 -8.34 14.77
N GLY A 379 -7.81 -9.42 15.51
CA GLY A 379 -7.98 -10.81 15.10
C GLY A 379 -6.78 -11.49 14.46
N LEU A 380 -7.08 -12.58 13.75
CA LEU A 380 -6.14 -13.35 12.94
C LEU A 380 -6.21 -12.87 11.49
N THR A 381 -5.29 -11.99 11.09
CA THR A 381 -5.30 -11.35 9.77
C THR A 381 -4.26 -11.89 8.79
N ARG A 382 -3.39 -12.80 9.25
CA ARG A 382 -2.39 -13.49 8.44
C ARG A 382 -2.41 -15.00 8.72
N PRO A 383 -2.20 -15.86 7.69
CA PRO A 383 -2.10 -17.29 7.90
C PRO A 383 -0.93 -17.61 8.83
N ALA A 384 -1.11 -18.63 9.68
CA ALA A 384 0.01 -19.21 10.39
C ALA A 384 0.78 -20.17 9.48
N ARG A 385 2.06 -20.39 9.78
CA ARG A 385 2.94 -21.26 8.99
C ARG A 385 3.81 -22.13 9.88
N PHE A 386 4.37 -23.18 9.29
CA PHE A 386 5.53 -23.83 9.87
C PHE A 386 6.81 -23.07 9.51
N GLU A 387 7.68 -22.92 10.48
CA GLU A 387 9.01 -22.37 10.34
C GLU A 387 10.00 -23.46 10.77
N SER A 388 10.74 -24.05 9.82
CA SER A 388 11.85 -24.95 10.15
C SER A 388 13.17 -24.29 9.84
N SER A 389 14.24 -24.75 10.49
CA SER A 389 15.56 -24.67 9.87
C SER A 389 15.47 -25.47 8.57
N VAL A 390 15.46 -24.77 7.45
CA VAL A 390 15.44 -25.42 6.14
C VAL A 390 16.81 -26.10 5.98
N ASP A 391 16.87 -27.39 6.24
CA ASP A 391 18.04 -28.22 5.93
C ASP A 391 18.18 -28.28 4.40
N GLY A 392 19.38 -27.95 3.92
CA GLY A 392 19.62 -27.80 2.50
C GLY A 392 20.99 -27.22 2.20
N LEU A 393 21.26 -26.96 0.93
CA LEU A 393 22.46 -26.32 0.44
C LEU A 393 22.33 -24.80 0.61
N PRO A 394 23.04 -24.15 1.57
CA PRO A 394 23.07 -22.69 1.64
C PRO A 394 23.74 -22.13 0.39
N LEU A 395 23.20 -21.02 -0.11
CA LEU A 395 23.74 -20.33 -1.28
C LEU A 395 24.57 -19.12 -0.87
N GLU A 396 25.70 -18.93 -1.56
CA GLU A 396 26.41 -17.67 -1.56
C GLU A 396 25.79 -16.72 -2.58
N TRP A 397 25.63 -15.46 -2.20
CA TRP A 397 24.94 -14.47 -3.00
C TRP A 397 25.87 -13.35 -3.45
N GLU A 398 25.60 -12.83 -4.62
CA GLU A 398 26.11 -11.56 -5.13
C GLU A 398 24.95 -10.58 -5.27
N LEU A 399 25.22 -9.29 -5.18
CA LEU A 399 24.27 -8.20 -5.31
C LEU A 399 24.65 -7.29 -6.48
N SER A 400 23.66 -6.96 -7.30
CA SER A 400 23.65 -5.81 -8.19
C SER A 400 22.62 -4.81 -7.65
N ASN A 401 23.08 -3.63 -7.24
CA ASN A 401 22.24 -2.64 -6.55
C ASN A 401 21.34 -1.81 -7.49
N GLN A 402 21.34 -2.15 -8.78
CA GLN A 402 20.49 -1.56 -9.81
C GLN A 402 20.17 -2.59 -10.90
N LEU A 403 19.11 -2.31 -11.65
CA LEU A 403 18.71 -3.10 -12.82
C LEU A 403 19.58 -2.73 -14.04
N PRO A 404 19.92 -3.65 -14.96
CA PRO A 404 20.79 -3.36 -16.10
C PRO A 404 20.28 -2.23 -17.00
N GLY A 405 18.96 -2.13 -17.20
CA GLY A 405 18.36 -1.01 -17.92
C GLY A 405 18.64 0.35 -17.29
N ILE A 406 18.67 0.44 -15.95
CA ILE A 406 19.05 1.67 -15.22
C ILE A 406 20.52 1.99 -15.44
N ALA A 407 21.40 0.99 -15.32
CA ALA A 407 22.84 1.14 -15.54
C ALA A 407 23.17 1.61 -16.98
N ARG A 408 22.34 1.20 -17.96
CA ARG A 408 22.43 1.62 -19.37
C ARG A 408 21.69 2.93 -19.68
N GLY A 409 21.08 3.56 -18.68
CA GLY A 409 20.39 4.85 -18.84
C GLY A 409 19.06 4.78 -19.61
N TRP A 410 18.38 3.63 -19.68
CA TRP A 410 17.14 3.48 -20.44
C TRP A 410 15.98 4.36 -19.96
N GLN A 411 16.02 4.81 -18.71
CA GLN A 411 15.11 5.78 -18.11
C GLN A 411 15.29 7.21 -18.66
N GLN A 412 16.45 7.54 -19.22
CA GLN A 412 16.79 8.90 -19.65
C GLN A 412 15.96 9.36 -20.86
N SER A 413 15.87 10.67 -21.04
CA SER A 413 15.21 11.29 -22.19
C SER A 413 15.91 10.95 -23.51
N GLU A 414 17.24 10.85 -23.49
CA GLU A 414 18.09 10.45 -24.62
C GLU A 414 18.86 9.18 -24.28
N ILE A 415 18.87 8.20 -25.21
CA ILE A 415 19.55 6.92 -25.00
C ILE A 415 20.38 6.55 -26.24
N VAL A 416 21.58 6.00 -26.01
CA VAL A 416 22.54 5.65 -27.07
C VAL A 416 22.10 4.41 -27.86
N GLU A 417 21.38 3.48 -27.22
CA GLU A 417 21.07 2.15 -27.78
C GLU A 417 19.68 2.07 -28.44
N LEU A 418 19.04 3.19 -28.81
CA LEU A 418 17.65 3.23 -29.28
C LEU A 418 17.37 2.26 -30.46
N ALA A 419 18.35 2.04 -31.34
CA ALA A 419 18.26 1.13 -32.48
C ALA A 419 18.01 -0.34 -32.08
N THR A 420 18.26 -0.72 -30.83
CA THR A 420 18.03 -2.09 -30.32
C THR A 420 16.62 -2.29 -29.76
N TRP A 421 15.83 -1.22 -29.66
CA TRP A 421 14.45 -1.29 -29.17
C TRP A 421 13.47 -1.57 -30.32
N LYS A 422 12.44 -2.35 -30.03
CA LYS A 422 11.43 -2.75 -31.01
C LYS A 422 10.21 -1.84 -30.88
N ARG A 423 9.71 -1.28 -31.98
CA ARG A 423 8.44 -0.56 -31.97
C ARG A 423 7.28 -1.55 -31.83
N ILE A 424 6.33 -1.23 -30.95
CA ILE A 424 5.11 -2.01 -30.70
C ILE A 424 3.89 -1.09 -30.60
N GLU A 425 2.71 -1.67 -30.80
CA GLU A 425 1.44 -1.07 -30.39
C GLU A 425 1.16 -1.40 -28.92
N LEU A 426 0.59 -0.45 -28.18
CA LEU A 426 0.16 -0.70 -26.80
C LEU A 426 -0.92 -1.79 -26.77
N GLY A 427 -0.91 -2.62 -25.73
CA GLY A 427 -1.74 -3.82 -25.62
C GLY A 427 -1.22 -5.05 -26.37
N ASN A 428 -0.39 -4.87 -27.41
CA ASN A 428 0.13 -5.95 -28.26
C ASN A 428 1.63 -6.21 -28.01
N THR A 429 2.03 -6.40 -26.74
CA THR A 429 3.43 -6.72 -26.41
C THR A 429 3.72 -8.23 -26.59
N PRO A 430 4.76 -8.62 -27.36
CA PRO A 430 5.19 -10.01 -27.45
C PRO A 430 5.64 -10.58 -26.09
N ARG A 431 5.23 -11.81 -25.79
CA ARG A 431 5.75 -12.54 -24.63
C ARG A 431 7.13 -13.11 -24.95
N GLU A 432 8.19 -12.46 -24.47
CA GLU A 432 9.56 -12.98 -24.57
C GLU A 432 9.91 -13.85 -23.34
N PRO A 433 10.50 -15.05 -23.52
CA PRO A 433 10.96 -15.89 -22.40
C PRO A 433 12.10 -15.24 -21.61
N GLY A 434 12.15 -15.50 -20.30
CA GLY A 434 13.29 -15.09 -19.45
C GLY A 434 13.36 -13.60 -19.13
N ALA A 435 12.32 -12.81 -19.44
CA ALA A 435 12.21 -11.40 -19.09
C ALA A 435 12.01 -11.24 -17.58
N LEU A 436 12.97 -10.63 -16.88
CA LEU A 436 12.79 -10.22 -15.47
C LEU A 436 12.02 -8.89 -15.40
N ALA A 437 12.30 -7.97 -16.32
CA ALA A 437 11.54 -6.74 -16.48
C ALA A 437 11.38 -6.36 -17.96
N ARG A 438 10.42 -5.49 -18.23
CA ARG A 438 10.05 -4.97 -19.55
C ARG A 438 10.11 -3.46 -19.52
N TRP A 439 10.88 -2.92 -20.45
CA TRP A 439 11.00 -1.49 -20.63
C TRP A 439 10.13 -1.02 -21.78
N TYR A 440 9.49 0.13 -21.58
CA TYR A 440 8.69 0.81 -22.57
C TYR A 440 9.07 2.28 -22.60
N ARG A 441 9.20 2.83 -23.79
CA ARG A 441 9.45 4.25 -24.02
C ARG A 441 8.36 4.81 -24.91
N CYS A 442 7.64 5.79 -24.38
CA CYS A 442 6.47 6.40 -24.96
C CYS A 442 6.76 7.87 -25.24
N GLU A 443 6.95 8.23 -26.52
CA GLU A 443 7.18 9.62 -26.92
C GLU A 443 5.86 10.33 -27.21
N PHE A 444 5.74 11.58 -26.78
CA PHE A 444 4.57 12.43 -27.01
C PHE A 444 4.96 13.91 -27.03
N GLU A 445 4.15 14.73 -27.69
CA GLU A 445 4.31 16.19 -27.73
C GLU A 445 3.12 16.83 -27.02
N LEU A 446 3.36 17.92 -26.30
CA LEU A 446 2.30 18.67 -25.63
C LEU A 446 2.12 20.05 -26.26
N PRO A 447 0.88 20.52 -26.45
CA PRO A 447 0.65 21.88 -26.92
C PRO A 447 1.07 22.89 -25.85
N LYS A 448 1.52 24.06 -26.30
CA LYS A 448 1.66 25.22 -25.41
C LYS A 448 0.26 25.74 -25.07
N LEU A 449 -0.02 25.93 -23.78
CA LEU A 449 -1.26 26.59 -23.33
C LEU A 449 -1.20 28.09 -23.61
N ASP A 450 -2.36 28.73 -23.72
CA ASP A 450 -2.43 30.21 -23.73
C ASP A 450 -1.77 30.77 -22.47
N GLU A 451 -1.08 31.90 -22.59
CA GLU A 451 -0.27 32.47 -21.50
C GLU A 451 -1.09 32.84 -20.25
N ASN A 452 -2.38 33.11 -20.44
CA ASN A 452 -3.32 33.42 -19.36
C ASN A 452 -4.03 32.18 -18.81
N ILE A 453 -3.66 30.97 -19.23
CA ILE A 453 -4.25 29.72 -18.75
C ILE A 453 -3.15 28.88 -18.11
N TRP A 454 -3.45 28.36 -16.92
CA TRP A 454 -2.65 27.32 -16.31
C TRP A 454 -3.51 26.12 -15.98
N ALA A 455 -2.96 24.93 -16.16
CA ALA A 455 -3.58 23.69 -15.74
C ALA A 455 -2.49 22.67 -15.38
N PRO A 456 -2.70 21.84 -14.34
CA PRO A 456 -1.80 20.74 -14.07
C PRO A 456 -1.93 19.67 -15.16
N TRP A 457 -0.83 18.97 -15.47
CA TRP A 457 -0.82 17.90 -16.46
C TRP A 457 -0.88 16.54 -15.79
N LEU A 458 -1.67 15.63 -16.34
CA LEU A 458 -1.83 14.27 -15.83
C LEU A 458 -1.57 13.23 -16.92
N ALA A 459 -0.96 12.11 -16.55
CA ALA A 459 -0.98 10.88 -17.33
C ALA A 459 -2.00 9.90 -16.74
N THR A 460 -2.97 9.47 -17.54
CA THR A 460 -3.87 8.36 -17.22
C THR A 460 -3.32 7.08 -17.85
N ILE A 461 -3.02 6.08 -17.02
CA ILE A 461 -2.23 4.91 -17.39
C ILE A 461 -2.99 3.64 -16.99
N ALA A 462 -3.22 2.77 -17.97
CA ALA A 462 -3.66 1.40 -17.74
C ALA A 462 -2.54 0.43 -18.16
N ALA A 463 -2.04 -0.35 -17.20
CA ALA A 463 -0.99 -1.32 -17.41
C ALA A 463 -1.16 -2.54 -16.48
N ASP A 464 -0.53 -3.64 -16.87
CA ASP A 464 -0.37 -4.85 -16.07
C ASP A 464 1.05 -4.91 -15.50
N GLY A 465 1.19 -5.60 -14.37
CA GLY A 465 2.46 -5.71 -13.66
C GLY A 465 2.74 -4.54 -12.72
N ASN A 466 3.82 -4.68 -11.96
CA ASN A 466 4.32 -3.64 -11.06
C ASN A 466 5.58 -3.02 -11.65
N GLY A 467 5.87 -1.76 -11.33
CA GLY A 467 7.02 -1.13 -11.93
C GLY A 467 7.30 0.30 -11.52
N MET A 468 8.22 0.91 -12.25
CA MET A 468 8.63 2.30 -12.08
C MET A 468 8.28 3.10 -13.35
N ILE A 469 7.88 4.36 -13.15
CA ILE A 469 7.59 5.32 -14.23
C ILE A 469 8.58 6.48 -14.13
N TYR A 470 9.07 6.93 -15.27
CA TYR A 470 9.95 8.08 -15.41
C TYR A 470 9.38 9.05 -16.44
N LEU A 471 9.49 10.35 -16.17
CA LEU A 471 9.17 11.43 -17.10
C LEU A 471 10.45 12.15 -17.47
N ASN A 472 10.85 12.09 -18.74
CA ASN A 472 12.06 12.76 -19.25
C ASN A 472 13.33 12.46 -18.43
N GLY A 473 13.45 11.24 -17.88
CA GLY A 473 14.57 10.85 -17.01
C GLY A 473 14.32 11.02 -15.50
N HIS A 474 13.30 11.78 -15.10
CA HIS A 474 12.96 11.99 -13.70
C HIS A 474 12.05 10.88 -13.16
N PRO A 475 12.29 10.34 -11.96
CA PRO A 475 11.42 9.33 -11.35
C PRO A 475 10.05 9.95 -11.02
N LEU A 476 9.01 9.45 -11.69
CA LEU A 476 7.63 9.91 -11.50
C LEU A 476 6.93 9.15 -10.36
N GLY A 477 7.31 7.89 -10.16
CA GLY A 477 6.80 7.07 -9.07
C GLY A 477 6.64 5.60 -9.46
N ARG A 478 5.99 4.84 -8.58
CA ARG A 478 5.68 3.43 -8.80
C ARG A 478 4.35 3.24 -9.51
N TYR A 479 4.27 2.23 -10.35
CA TYR A 479 3.03 1.67 -10.84
C TYR A 479 2.73 0.37 -10.10
N TRP A 480 1.53 0.27 -9.53
CA TRP A 480 1.02 -0.94 -8.90
C TRP A 480 -0.23 -1.43 -9.61
N HIS A 481 -0.23 -2.68 -10.06
CA HIS A 481 -1.37 -3.22 -10.81
C HIS A 481 -2.66 -3.20 -9.99
N VAL A 482 -2.59 -3.63 -8.73
CA VAL A 482 -3.75 -3.74 -7.80
C VAL A 482 -4.18 -2.38 -7.25
N GLY A 483 -3.28 -1.40 -7.19
CA GLY A 483 -3.56 -0.10 -6.57
C GLY A 483 -4.56 0.75 -7.36
N PRO A 484 -5.31 1.66 -6.69
CA PRO A 484 -6.27 2.54 -7.35
C PRO A 484 -5.60 3.61 -8.23
N GLN A 485 -4.29 3.79 -8.11
CA GLN A 485 -3.56 4.86 -8.80
C GLN A 485 -3.46 4.57 -10.31
N ARG A 486 -4.31 5.25 -11.08
CA ARG A 486 -4.30 5.25 -12.55
C ARG A 486 -3.92 6.60 -13.15
N LYS A 487 -3.98 7.68 -12.37
CA LYS A 487 -3.61 9.04 -12.78
C LYS A 487 -2.32 9.47 -12.07
N PHE A 488 -1.38 10.01 -12.83
CA PHE A 488 -0.10 10.52 -12.33
C PHE A 488 0.03 12.00 -12.68
N PHE A 489 0.31 12.83 -11.69
CA PHE A 489 0.65 14.22 -11.91
C PHE A 489 2.00 14.32 -12.62
N LEU A 490 2.06 15.13 -13.67
CA LEU A 490 3.26 15.40 -14.44
C LEU A 490 3.76 16.81 -14.09
N PRO A 491 4.87 16.94 -13.34
CA PRO A 491 5.41 18.24 -12.99
C PRO A 491 5.73 19.06 -14.25
N GLU A 492 5.13 20.24 -14.35
CA GLU A 492 5.30 21.13 -15.50
C GLU A 492 6.77 21.49 -15.76
N CYS A 493 7.57 21.63 -14.69
CA CYS A 493 9.00 21.91 -14.80
C CYS A 493 9.83 20.76 -15.41
N TRP A 494 9.27 19.56 -15.55
CA TRP A 494 9.90 18.43 -16.23
C TRP A 494 9.39 18.27 -17.67
N LEU A 495 8.33 18.98 -18.05
CA LEU A 495 7.70 18.88 -19.36
C LEU A 495 8.30 19.90 -20.34
N LYS A 496 8.24 19.53 -21.62
CA LYS A 496 8.53 20.39 -22.76
C LYS A 496 7.22 20.65 -23.51
N PHE A 497 7.07 21.85 -24.07
CA PHE A 497 5.83 22.28 -24.73
C PHE A 497 6.13 22.91 -26.09
N GLY A 498 5.25 22.67 -27.05
CA GLY A 498 5.35 23.22 -28.40
C GLY A 498 5.63 22.17 -29.46
N ALA A 499 5.46 22.56 -30.73
CA ALA A 499 5.66 21.66 -31.86
C ALA A 499 7.12 21.21 -31.97
N GLY A 500 7.35 19.90 -32.07
CA GLY A 500 8.68 19.30 -32.15
C GLY A 500 9.38 19.11 -30.80
N GLU A 501 8.80 19.60 -29.70
CA GLU A 501 9.32 19.39 -28.35
C GLU A 501 8.81 18.06 -27.78
N LYS A 502 9.70 17.06 -27.75
CA LYS A 502 9.35 15.71 -27.34
C LYS A 502 9.51 15.49 -25.84
N ASN A 503 8.46 14.93 -25.25
CA ASN A 503 8.46 14.32 -23.93
C ASN A 503 8.50 12.81 -24.04
N VAL A 504 8.94 12.17 -22.96
CA VAL A 504 9.12 10.74 -22.86
C VAL A 504 8.57 10.25 -21.52
N LEU A 505 7.61 9.33 -21.57
CA LEU A 505 7.30 8.47 -20.44
C LEU A 505 8.00 7.13 -20.62
N THR A 506 8.85 6.77 -19.66
CA THR A 506 9.53 5.48 -19.63
C THR A 506 8.97 4.63 -18.51
N PHE A 507 8.72 3.35 -18.79
CA PHE A 507 8.20 2.37 -17.84
C PHE A 507 9.17 1.20 -17.71
N CYS A 508 9.36 0.71 -16.50
CA CYS A 508 10.03 -0.56 -16.23
C CYS A 508 9.05 -1.45 -15.45
N LEU A 509 8.41 -2.40 -16.13
CA LEU A 509 7.36 -3.28 -15.59
C LEU A 509 7.87 -4.71 -15.40
N ARG A 510 7.60 -5.31 -14.26
CA ARG A 510 7.86 -6.73 -13.97
C ARG A 510 6.66 -7.59 -14.36
N ASP A 511 6.94 -8.77 -14.91
CA ASP A 511 5.91 -9.79 -15.20
C ASP A 511 5.32 -10.37 -13.90
N ARG A 512 4.04 -10.76 -13.98
CA ARG A 512 3.34 -11.52 -12.95
C ARG A 512 3.11 -12.96 -13.41
N PRO A 513 2.84 -13.90 -12.48
CA PRO A 513 2.53 -15.28 -12.84
C PRO A 513 1.42 -15.40 -13.90
N GLU A 514 0.37 -14.60 -13.72
CA GLU A 514 -0.85 -14.60 -14.53
C GLU A 514 -0.81 -13.68 -15.76
N SER A 515 0.07 -12.67 -15.78
CA SER A 515 0.10 -11.69 -16.88
C SER A 515 1.49 -11.08 -17.08
N PRO A 516 1.96 -10.91 -18.32
CA PRO A 516 3.14 -10.09 -18.58
C PRO A 516 2.90 -8.64 -18.16
N GLY A 517 3.96 -7.91 -17.83
CA GLY A 517 3.90 -6.48 -17.63
C GLY A 517 3.64 -5.80 -18.97
N VAL A 518 2.48 -5.20 -19.17
CA VAL A 518 2.06 -4.65 -20.47
C VAL A 518 1.34 -3.32 -20.26
N ILE A 519 1.68 -2.32 -21.06
CA ILE A 519 0.93 -1.07 -21.12
C ILE A 519 -0.23 -1.25 -22.08
N ARG A 520 -1.46 -1.06 -21.58
CA ARG A 520 -2.70 -1.15 -22.36
C ARG A 520 -3.08 0.19 -22.98
N SER A 521 -2.99 1.27 -22.21
CA SER A 521 -3.25 2.62 -22.71
C SER A 521 -2.53 3.68 -21.89
N ILE A 522 -2.17 4.78 -22.56
CA ILE A 522 -1.69 6.00 -21.93
C ILE A 522 -2.36 7.19 -22.60
N GLU A 523 -2.86 8.11 -21.79
CA GLU A 523 -3.39 9.39 -22.22
C GLU A 523 -2.78 10.50 -21.37
N VAL A 524 -2.25 11.54 -22.01
CA VAL A 524 -1.65 12.69 -21.30
C VAL A 524 -2.44 13.96 -21.62
N GLY A 525 -2.95 14.64 -20.61
CA GLY A 525 -3.78 15.83 -20.80
C GLY A 525 -3.69 16.81 -19.64
N ALA A 526 -4.04 18.06 -19.93
CA ALA A 526 -4.24 19.07 -18.91
C ALA A 526 -5.54 18.77 -18.14
N ASP A 527 -5.52 18.92 -16.82
CA ASP A 527 -6.67 18.70 -15.97
C ASP A 527 -7.60 19.91 -16.01
N ALA A 528 -8.71 19.77 -16.76
CA ALA A 528 -9.71 20.82 -16.91
C ALA A 528 -10.36 21.21 -15.57
N ASP A 529 -10.45 20.29 -14.62
CA ASP A 529 -11.08 20.54 -13.32
C ASP A 529 -10.23 21.44 -12.41
N TYR A 530 -8.93 21.58 -12.72
CA TYR A 530 -7.99 22.42 -12.00
C TYR A 530 -7.38 23.51 -12.89
N ALA A 531 -7.98 23.75 -14.05
CA ALA A 531 -7.55 24.81 -14.94
C ALA A 531 -7.98 26.19 -14.42
N GLU A 532 -7.07 27.15 -14.46
CA GLU A 532 -7.22 28.49 -13.92
C GLU A 532 -6.78 29.54 -14.93
N ARG A 533 -7.37 30.74 -14.83
CA ARG A 533 -6.86 31.91 -15.55
C ARG A 533 -5.83 32.61 -14.68
N ARG A 534 -4.64 32.85 -15.22
CA ARG A 534 -3.54 33.58 -14.58
C ARG A 534 -3.59 35.07 -14.88
#